data_AF-A0A6A8LVI2-F1
#
_entry.id   AF-A0A6A8LVI2-F1
#
_cell.length_a   1.000
_cell.length_b   1.000
_cell.length_c   1.000
_cell.angle_alpha   90.00
_cell.angle_beta   90.00
_cell.angle_gamma   90.00
#
_symmetry.space_group_name_H-M   'P 1'
#
loop_
_entity.id
_entity.type
_entity.pdbx_description
1 polymer ?
#
loop_
_entity_poly.entity_id
_entity_poly.type
_entity_poly.pdbx_seq_one_letter_code
_entity_poly.pdbx_strand_id
1 'polypeptide(L)' 'ASGEYIAFIDSDDYVESQMFERMYNLSENGRKKIVESNFIWEFPDKKIKDVAKKYNSLNEYLVKGRVVAWNKIYKKS' A
#
# COMPACT_ATOMS: atom_id res chain seq x y z
N ALA A 1 -2.15 13.74 11.75
CA ALA A 1 -1.08 13.65 10.74
C ALA A 1 -1.08 14.91 9.87
N SER A 2 0.09 15.52 9.62
CA SER A 2 0.24 16.75 8.82
C SER A 2 0.71 16.53 7.38
N GLY A 3 1.25 15.34 7.06
CA GLY A 3 1.70 14.99 5.71
C GLY A 3 0.58 15.02 4.65
N GLU A 4 0.98 15.09 3.38
CA GLU A 4 0.06 15.03 2.23
C GLU A 4 -0.63 13.66 2.14
N TYR A 5 0.10 12.60 2.50
CA TYR A 5 -0.38 11.23 2.58
C TYR A 5 -0.37 10.73 4.02
N ILE A 6 -1.27 9.79 4.30
CA ILE A 6 -1.36 9.05 5.56
C ILE A 6 -1.09 7.58 5.27
N ALA A 7 -0.29 6.94 6.11
CA ALA A 7 -0.10 5.50 6.15
C ALA A 7 -0.63 4.97 7.49
N PHE A 8 -1.12 3.74 7.47
CA PHE A 8 -1.41 2.97 8.68
C PHE A 8 -0.35 1.87 8.76
N ILE A 9 0.14 1.54 9.94
CA ILE A 9 1.07 0.42 10.13
C ILE A 9 0.64 -0.28 11.39
N ASP A 10 0.35 -1.58 11.26
CA ASP A 10 -0.02 -2.42 12.38
C ASP A 10 1.23 -2.66 13.24
N SER A 11 1.05 -2.80 14.56
CA SER A 11 2.18 -2.86 15.50
C SER A 11 3.05 -4.11 15.37
N ASP A 12 2.54 -5.13 14.68
CA ASP A 12 3.17 -6.41 14.40
C ASP A 12 3.77 -6.49 12.98
N ASP A 13 3.67 -5.42 12.19
CA ASP A 13 4.25 -5.31 10.85
C ASP A 13 5.54 -4.47 10.81
N TYR A 14 6.30 -4.63 9.73
CA TYR A 14 7.48 -3.81 9.42
C TYR A 14 7.52 -3.45 7.94
N VAL A 15 8.28 -2.42 7.60
CA VAL A 15 8.45 -1.93 6.22
C VAL A 15 9.92 -1.82 5.84
N GLU A 16 10.18 -1.91 4.54
CA GLU A 16 11.51 -1.61 4.00
C GLU A 16 11.80 -0.10 4.16
N SER A 17 13.06 0.24 4.43
CA SER A 17 13.50 1.59 4.76
C SER A 17 13.09 2.67 3.75
N GLN A 18 12.97 2.33 2.47
CA GLN A 18 12.60 3.25 1.39
C GLN A 18 11.17 3.03 0.85
N MET A 19 10.36 2.17 1.50
CA MET A 19 9.03 1.82 1.00
C MET A 19 8.17 3.06 0.76
N PHE A 20 8.03 3.93 1.76
CA PHE A 20 7.17 5.11 1.66
C PHE A 20 7.71 6.15 0.68
N GLU A 21 9.02 6.36 0.60
CA GLU A 21 9.64 7.27 -0.37
C GLU A 21 9.33 6.82 -1.81
N ARG A 22 9.50 5.52 -2.09
CA ARG A 22 9.18 4.95 -3.40
C ARG A 22 7.70 5.07 -3.73
N MET A 23 6.82 4.78 -2.77
CA MET A 23 5.37 4.93 -2.95
C MET A 23 4.96 6.38 -3.18
N TYR A 24 5.55 7.33 -2.44
CA TYR A 24 5.30 8.75 -2.61
C TYR A 24 5.75 9.25 -3.99
N ASN A 25 6.94 8.85 -4.45
CA ASN A 25 7.41 9.18 -5.81
C ASN A 25 6.49 8.60 -6.89
N LEU A 26 5.93 7.40 -6.66
CA LEU A 26 4.95 6.79 -7.54
C LEU A 26 3.56 7.45 -7.48
N SER A 27 3.30 8.35 -6.53
CA SER A 27 2.04 9.10 -6.45
C SER A 27 1.83 10.07 -7.61
N GLU A 28 2.89 10.35 -8.37
CA GLU A 28 2.91 11.29 -9.48
C GLU A 28 2.52 12.72 -9.05
N ASN A 29 3.18 13.23 -8.01
CA ASN A 29 2.94 14.55 -7.42
C ASN A 29 1.49 14.73 -6.96
N GLY A 30 0.97 13.78 -6.17
CA GLY A 30 -0.36 13.91 -5.62
C GLY A 30 -1.51 13.53 -6.57
N ARG A 31 -1.22 13.11 -7.81
CA ARG A 31 -2.26 12.71 -8.79
C ARG A 31 -2.94 11.40 -8.39
N LYS A 32 -2.23 10.46 -7.78
CA LYS A 32 -2.80 9.19 -7.30
C LYS A 32 -3.28 9.35 -5.87
N LYS A 33 -4.58 9.15 -5.63
CA LYS A 33 -5.18 9.24 -4.28
C LYS A 33 -4.79 8.09 -3.37
N ILE A 34 -4.50 6.92 -3.94
CA ILE A 34 -4.07 5.74 -3.22
C ILE A 34 -2.88 5.16 -3.99
N VAL A 35 -1.82 4.82 -3.26
CA VAL A 35 -0.70 4.04 -3.79
C VAL A 35 -0.58 2.80 -2.92
N GLU A 36 -0.56 1.63 -3.55
CA GLU A 36 -0.52 0.32 -2.89
C GLU A 36 0.79 -0.39 -3.25
N SER A 37 1.46 -0.96 -2.25
CA SER A 37 2.64 -1.80 -2.46
C SER A 37 2.27 -3.28 -2.44
N ASN A 38 3.06 -4.10 -3.13
CA ASN A 38 3.09 -5.53 -2.85
C ASN A 38 3.72 -5.75 -1.47
N PHE A 39 3.51 -6.94 -0.91
CA PHE A 39 4.07 -7.27 0.38
C PHE A 39 4.39 -8.77 0.49
N ILE A 40 4.99 -9.15 1.61
CA ILE A 40 5.37 -10.52 1.91
C ILE A 40 4.67 -10.93 3.20
N TRP A 41 3.93 -12.03 3.17
CA TRP A 41 3.56 -12.73 4.38
C TRP A 41 4.77 -13.48 4.89
N GLU A 42 5.23 -13.12 6.10
CA GLU A 42 6.35 -13.78 6.75
C GLU A 42 5.85 -14.69 7.87
N PHE A 43 6.15 -15.97 7.72
CA PHE A 43 5.94 -17.01 8.72
C PHE A 43 7.31 -17.53 9.16
N PRO A 44 7.41 -18.22 10.32
CA PRO A 44 8.69 -18.74 10.80
C PRO A 44 9.45 -19.63 9.80
N ASP A 45 8.72 -20.36 8.97
CA ASP A 45 9.26 -21.37 8.04
C ASP A 45 9.14 -20.99 6.55
N LYS A 46 8.40 -19.93 6.22
CA LYS A 46 8.16 -19.55 4.81
C LYS A 46 7.82 -18.09 4.62
N LYS A 47 8.04 -17.63 3.38
CA LYS A 47 7.65 -16.30 2.90
C LYS A 47 6.74 -16.43 1.68
N ILE A 48 5.61 -15.74 1.68
CA ILE A 48 4.66 -15.73 0.54
C ILE A 48 4.56 -14.32 -0.01
N LYS A 49 4.89 -14.13 -1.29
CA LYS A 49 4.74 -12.84 -1.96
C LYS A 49 3.28 -12.61 -2.32
N ASP A 50 2.70 -11.52 -1.85
CA ASP A 50 1.37 -11.06 -2.21
C ASP A 50 1.50 -9.92 -3.24
N VAL A 51 1.21 -10.28 -4.49
CA VAL A 51 1.31 -9.37 -5.65
C VAL A 51 -0.09 -9.00 -6.10
N ALA A 52 -0.41 -7.71 -6.06
CA ALA A 52 -1.69 -7.22 -6.54
C ALA A 52 -1.90 -7.52 -8.02
N LYS A 53 -3.13 -7.89 -8.36
CA LYS A 53 -3.59 -7.85 -9.74
C LYS A 53 -3.89 -6.40 -10.11
N LYS A 54 -3.66 -6.06 -11.38
CA LYS A 54 -4.06 -4.74 -11.89
C LYS A 54 -5.58 -4.61 -11.85
N TYR A 55 -6.06 -3.51 -11.29
CA TYR A 55 -7.48 -3.15 -11.32
C TYR A 55 -7.75 -2.29 -12.56
N ASN A 56 -8.77 -2.63 -13.34
CA ASN A 56 -9.12 -1.90 -14.55
C ASN A 56 -10.18 -0.83 -14.33
N SER A 57 -10.85 -0.85 -13.17
CA SER A 57 -11.86 0.15 -12.80
C SER A 57 -11.99 0.27 -11.28
N LEU A 58 -12.61 1.36 -10.83
CA LEU A 58 -12.95 1.54 -9.42
C LEU A 58 -13.91 0.45 -8.92
N ASN A 59 -14.90 0.04 -9.74
CA ASN A 59 -15.82 -1.04 -9.38
C ASN A 59 -15.08 -2.37 -9.17
N GLU A 60 -14.09 -2.66 -10.02
CA GLU A 60 -13.26 -3.86 -9.83
C GLU A 60 -12.42 -3.75 -8.56
N TYR A 61 -11.85 -2.58 -8.26
CA TYR A 61 -11.12 -2.34 -7.01
C TYR A 61 -12.02 -2.49 -5.78
N LEU A 62 -13.27 -2.03 -5.83
CA LEU A 62 -14.21 -2.17 -4.71
C LEU A 62 -14.55 -3.64 -4.40
N VAL A 63 -14.55 -4.52 -5.42
CA VAL A 63 -14.85 -5.95 -5.25
C VAL A 63 -13.59 -6.78 -4.94
N LYS A 64 -12.45 -6.43 -5.54
CA LYS A 64 -11.22 -7.25 -5.51
C LYS A 64 -10.04 -6.59 -4.78
N GLY A 65 -10.25 -5.40 -4.22
CA GLY A 65 -9.24 -4.65 -3.49
C GLY A 65 -8.71 -5.45 -2.31
N ARG A 66 -7.41 -5.35 -2.03
CA ARG A 66 -6.82 -5.98 -0.85
C ARG A 66 -7.26 -5.20 0.39
N VAL A 67 -7.88 -5.90 1.34
CA VAL A 67 -8.48 -5.31 2.56
C VAL A 67 -7.47 -4.89 3.64
N VAL A 68 -6.19 -5.18 3.44
CA VAL A 68 -5.11 -4.66 4.29
C VAL A 68 -4.92 -3.15 4.07
N ALA A 69 -4.94 -2.38 5.15
CA ALA A 69 -4.75 -0.92 5.09
C ALA A 69 -3.27 -0.52 5.13
N TRP A 70 -2.41 -1.37 5.71
CA TRP A 70 -1.04 -1.00 6.04
C TRP A 70 -0.08 -0.94 4.85
N ASN A 71 -0.40 -1.63 3.75
CA ASN A 71 0.41 -1.64 2.54
C ASN A 71 0.11 -0.46 1.60
N LYS A 72 -0.57 0.59 2.10
CA LYS A 72 -1.07 1.71 1.31
C LYS A 72 -0.69 3.04 1.92
N ILE A 73 -0.52 4.03 1.05
CA ILE A 73 -0.60 5.44 1.42
C ILE A 73 -1.86 6.06 0.81
N TYR A 74 -2.54 6.88 1.60
CA TYR A 74 -3.81 7.52 1.24
C TYR A 74 -3.63 9.04 1.24
N LYS A 75 -3.98 9.69 0.14
CA LYS A 75 -3.97 11.15 0.07
C LYS A 75 -5.02 11.71 1.03
N LYS A 76 -4.65 12.68 1.85
CA LYS A 76 -5.53 13.23 2.89
C LYS A 76 -6.72 14.03 2.32
N SER A 77 -6.54 14.65 1.15
CA SER A 77 -7.52 15.53 0.48
C SER A 77 -7.34 15.52 -1.05
#